data_AF-A0AB74HRB5-F1
#
_entry.id   AF-A0AB74HRB5-F1
#
_cell.length_a   1.000
_cell.length_b   1.000
_cell.length_c   1.000
_cell.angle_alpha   90.00
_cell.angle_beta   90.00
_cell.angle_gamma   90.00
#
_symmetry.space_group_name_H-M   'P 1'
#
loop_
_entity.id
_entity.type
_entity.pdbx_description
1 polymer ?
#
loop_
_entity_poly.entity_id
_entity_poly.type
_entity_poly.pdbx_seq_one_letter_code
_entity_poly.pdbx_strand_id
1 'polypeptide(L)'
;MKARFTYLALPLAMFLLAGCSTEEETSPIDDTIEVTDSQEESSDVAESQAESVEVTDSQEGPAVETEEEEQQPTSDRFSGYERVEVDGGDLSGHREANVVVDVGFGDREYWAFTNDHGQLVKVTADEIILQDDESEDVTSSGRYYWDEAKVPGVEHQSLDEGHVIADSLGGVSNAFNITPQDSTLNRHGDQAYMESVIRSAGGATDFEAIITYPDTETQIPSSYQYTYTLKGNVIVDKFDNVNPDEVNAGLGLTESEPKPEATPAPAAEPVGDVSSVDANGNGQVTIQEAKDAGFSMPITSDHWLYPHMRDNDGDGMVGE
;
A
#
# COMPACT_ATOMS: atom_id res chain seq x y z
N MET A 1 -8.72 -52.95 -40.90
CA MET A 1 -7.49 -53.37 -40.18
C MET A 1 -7.41 -52.57 -38.90
N LYS A 2 -7.21 -53.25 -37.76
CA LYS A 2 -7.24 -52.72 -36.40
C LYS A 2 -5.81 -52.39 -35.94
N ALA A 3 -5.60 -51.24 -35.31
CA ALA A 3 -4.43 -50.94 -34.46
C ALA A 3 -4.96 -50.18 -33.24
N ARG A 4 -5.31 -50.84 -32.13
CA ARG A 4 -4.47 -51.24 -30.98
C ARG A 4 -3.78 -50.05 -30.29
N PHE A 5 -4.51 -49.47 -29.33
CA PHE A 5 -3.99 -48.67 -28.23
C PHE A 5 -3.14 -49.55 -27.29
N THR A 6 -1.96 -49.08 -26.92
CA THR A 6 -1.12 -49.71 -25.89
C THR A 6 -1.10 -48.79 -24.68
N TYR A 7 -1.85 -49.17 -23.65
CA TYR A 7 -1.73 -48.60 -22.30
C TYR A 7 -0.56 -49.28 -21.60
N LEU A 8 0.42 -48.50 -21.13
CA LEU A 8 1.49 -48.99 -20.27
C LEU A 8 1.15 -48.59 -18.83
N ALA A 9 0.74 -49.57 -18.03
CA ALA A 9 0.54 -49.44 -16.59
C ALA A 9 1.90 -49.40 -15.88
N LEU A 10 2.10 -48.39 -15.02
CA LEU A 10 3.27 -48.27 -14.15
C LEU A 10 2.86 -48.62 -12.70
N PRO A 11 3.59 -49.47 -11.97
CA PRO A 11 3.17 -49.94 -10.65
C PRO A 11 3.52 -48.94 -9.54
N LEU A 12 2.55 -48.74 -8.64
CA LEU A 12 2.63 -48.08 -7.35
C LEU A 12 3.53 -48.89 -6.40
N ALA A 13 4.65 -48.29 -5.96
CA ALA A 13 5.50 -48.84 -4.90
C ALA A 13 5.34 -48.01 -3.63
N MET A 14 4.67 -48.61 -2.66
CA MET A 14 4.45 -48.11 -1.30
C MET A 14 5.70 -48.45 -0.46
N PHE A 15 6.36 -47.44 0.09
CA PHE A 15 7.37 -47.64 1.14
C PHE A 15 6.87 -46.98 2.44
N LEU A 16 6.38 -47.82 3.34
CA LEU A 16 6.36 -47.57 4.79
C LEU A 16 7.70 -48.02 5.35
N LEU A 17 8.30 -47.25 6.28
CA LEU A 17 8.83 -47.73 7.57
C LEU A 17 9.50 -46.60 8.40
N ALA A 18 9.16 -46.63 9.70
CA ALA A 18 9.86 -46.12 10.89
C ALA A 18 10.10 -44.60 11.00
N GLY A 19 9.69 -43.88 12.05
CA GLY A 19 9.48 -44.30 13.44
C GLY A 19 10.64 -43.82 14.31
N CYS A 20 10.59 -42.56 14.73
CA CYS A 20 11.31 -42.07 15.92
C CYS A 20 10.34 -41.26 16.76
N SER A 21 10.09 -41.78 17.95
CA SER A 21 9.33 -41.15 19.03
C SER A 21 10.15 -40.03 19.67
N THR A 22 9.46 -38.98 20.11
CA THR A 22 9.74 -38.29 21.36
C THR A 22 8.40 -37.76 21.85
N GLU A 23 7.89 -38.39 22.90
CA GLU A 23 6.84 -37.87 23.77
C GLU A 23 7.47 -37.26 25.03
N GLU A 24 6.62 -36.51 25.74
CA GLU A 24 6.73 -35.91 27.08
C GLU A 24 7.00 -34.40 27.06
N GLU A 25 6.17 -33.52 27.62
CA GLU A 25 4.97 -33.70 28.45
C GLU A 25 4.10 -32.43 28.47
N THR A 26 2.78 -32.65 28.45
CA THR A 26 1.63 -31.98 29.09
C THR A 26 1.82 -30.61 29.77
N SER A 27 0.91 -29.63 29.60
CA SER A 27 -0.39 -29.58 30.31
C SER A 27 -1.28 -28.40 29.86
N PRO A 28 -2.60 -28.42 30.18
CA PRO A 28 -3.68 -27.90 29.32
C PRO A 28 -4.32 -26.60 29.82
N ILE A 29 -5.01 -25.87 28.94
CA ILE A 29 -6.19 -25.09 29.31
C ILE A 29 -7.28 -25.29 28.24
N ASP A 30 -8.34 -25.90 28.73
CA ASP A 30 -9.71 -26.02 28.23
C ASP A 30 -10.35 -24.63 28.12
N ASP A 31 -11.02 -24.33 27.01
CA ASP A 31 -12.31 -23.67 27.11
C ASP A 31 -13.20 -24.05 25.92
N THR A 32 -14.33 -24.59 26.33
CA THR A 32 -15.33 -25.26 25.54
C THR A 32 -16.25 -24.25 24.86
N ILE A 33 -16.60 -24.56 23.62
CA ILE A 33 -17.62 -23.87 22.82
C ILE A 33 -19.00 -24.12 23.44
N GLU A 34 -19.64 -23.07 23.98
CA GLU A 34 -21.09 -23.07 24.24
C GLU A 34 -21.83 -22.50 23.02
N VAL A 35 -22.42 -23.42 22.25
CA VAL A 35 -23.54 -23.12 21.35
C VAL A 35 -24.80 -23.05 22.22
N THR A 36 -25.41 -21.88 22.33
CA THR A 36 -26.77 -21.75 22.87
C THR A 36 -27.72 -21.35 21.75
N ASP A 37 -28.49 -22.34 21.34
CA ASP A 37 -29.76 -22.23 20.63
C ASP A 37 -30.82 -21.68 21.62
N SER A 38 -31.61 -20.72 21.18
CA SER A 38 -32.81 -20.25 21.88
C SER A 38 -33.78 -19.66 20.87
N GLN A 39 -34.65 -20.53 20.36
CA GLN A 39 -35.99 -20.17 19.89
C GLN A 39 -36.89 -19.89 21.11
N GLU A 40 -37.61 -18.78 21.08
CA GLU A 40 -38.97 -18.72 21.64
C GLU A 40 -39.90 -17.93 20.71
N GLU A 41 -41.11 -18.48 20.58
CA GLU A 41 -42.25 -18.07 19.78
C GLU A 41 -42.83 -16.70 20.17
N SER A 42 -43.52 -16.05 19.23
CA SER A 42 -44.98 -15.79 19.32
C SER A 42 -45.39 -14.64 18.39
N SER A 43 -46.30 -14.91 17.45
CA SER A 43 -47.68 -14.38 17.48
C SER A 43 -48.39 -14.53 16.13
N ASP A 44 -49.51 -15.26 16.24
CA ASP A 44 -50.80 -15.16 15.58
C ASP A 44 -50.98 -14.94 14.06
N VAL A 45 -51.75 -15.88 13.54
CA VAL A 45 -52.45 -16.00 12.27
C VAL A 45 -53.55 -14.93 12.14
N ALA A 46 -53.62 -14.26 10.98
CA ALA A 46 -54.87 -13.72 10.46
C ALA A 46 -54.90 -13.83 8.93
N GLU A 47 -55.87 -14.62 8.48
CA GLU A 47 -56.24 -14.95 7.10
C GLU A 47 -57.13 -13.85 6.51
N SER A 48 -56.91 -13.46 5.24
CA SER A 48 -58.01 -13.10 4.32
C SER A 48 -57.48 -12.96 2.88
N GLN A 49 -57.88 -13.90 2.03
CA GLN A 49 -57.79 -13.80 0.58
C GLN A 49 -59.14 -13.32 0.00
N ALA A 50 -58.99 -12.60 -1.12
CA ALA A 50 -59.91 -12.51 -2.27
C ALA A 50 -61.19 -11.67 -2.15
N GLU A 51 -61.16 -10.49 -2.79
CA GLU A 51 -62.15 -10.13 -3.81
C GLU A 51 -61.68 -8.88 -4.58
N SER A 52 -61.64 -8.95 -5.92
CA SER A 52 -61.92 -7.83 -6.84
C SER A 52 -61.88 -8.28 -8.32
N VAL A 53 -63.04 -8.71 -8.79
CA VAL A 53 -63.75 -8.36 -10.05
C VAL A 53 -62.92 -7.93 -11.30
N GLU A 54 -63.01 -8.73 -12.37
CA GLU A 54 -62.85 -8.33 -13.78
C GLU A 54 -63.95 -7.34 -14.22
N VAL A 55 -63.63 -6.33 -15.07
CA VAL A 55 -64.40 -5.94 -16.29
C VAL A 55 -63.55 -5.00 -17.19
N THR A 56 -63.27 -5.52 -18.40
CA THR A 56 -63.03 -4.93 -19.76
C THR A 56 -62.74 -3.45 -20.04
N ASP A 57 -61.62 -3.24 -20.75
CA ASP A 57 -61.43 -2.69 -22.13
C ASP A 57 -62.14 -1.39 -22.59
N SER A 58 -61.34 -0.35 -22.93
CA SER A 58 -61.24 0.27 -24.29
C SER A 58 -60.69 1.71 -24.29
N GLN A 59 -59.79 1.95 -25.27
CA GLN A 59 -59.46 3.18 -26.04
C GLN A 59 -58.09 3.88 -25.91
N GLU A 60 -57.47 3.99 -27.10
CA GLU A 60 -56.17 4.53 -27.51
C GLU A 60 -55.99 6.06 -27.42
N GLY A 61 -54.75 6.46 -27.10
CA GLY A 61 -53.99 7.58 -27.69
C GLY A 61 -53.64 8.75 -26.76
N PRO A 62 -52.50 9.49 -26.95
CA PRO A 62 -51.30 9.22 -27.75
C PRO A 62 -50.03 8.97 -26.90
N ALA A 63 -49.01 8.41 -27.54
CA ALA A 63 -47.69 8.12 -26.97
C ALA A 63 -46.97 9.37 -26.47
N VAL A 64 -46.67 9.39 -25.17
CA VAL A 64 -45.60 10.17 -24.58
C VAL A 64 -44.47 9.18 -24.35
N GLU A 65 -43.34 9.37 -25.04
CA GLU A 65 -42.08 8.71 -24.72
C GLU A 65 -41.69 9.18 -23.31
N THR A 66 -42.10 8.40 -22.32
CA THR A 66 -41.49 8.43 -21.00
C THR A 66 -40.28 7.52 -21.11
N GLU A 67 -39.09 8.09 -21.02
CA GLU A 67 -37.87 7.31 -20.79
C GLU A 67 -38.10 6.51 -19.51
N GLU A 68 -38.29 5.20 -19.67
CA GLU A 68 -38.28 4.26 -18.56
C GLU A 68 -36.83 4.20 -18.07
N GLU A 69 -36.52 4.91 -16.98
CA GLU A 69 -35.35 4.61 -16.16
C GLU A 69 -35.44 3.13 -15.77
N GLU A 70 -34.59 2.31 -16.38
CA GLU A 70 -34.38 0.92 -15.98
C GLU A 70 -33.82 0.91 -14.55
N GLN A 71 -34.72 0.86 -13.57
CA GLN A 71 -34.34 0.60 -12.18
C GLN A 71 -33.84 -0.84 -12.10
N GLN A 72 -32.51 -1.01 -12.21
CA GLN A 72 -31.84 -2.27 -11.94
C GLN A 72 -32.22 -2.73 -10.51
N PRO A 73 -32.49 -4.02 -10.30
CA PRO A 73 -32.83 -4.53 -8.98
C PRO A 73 -31.65 -4.27 -8.05
N THR A 74 -31.85 -3.40 -7.05
CA THR A 74 -30.88 -3.18 -5.97
C THR A 74 -30.71 -4.52 -5.27
N SER A 75 -29.61 -5.20 -5.58
CA SER A 75 -29.19 -6.37 -4.82
C SER A 75 -29.09 -5.99 -3.34
N ASP A 76 -29.48 -6.89 -2.45
CA ASP A 76 -29.41 -6.72 -0.98
C ASP A 76 -28.03 -6.21 -0.50
N ARG A 77 -26.97 -6.45 -1.31
CA ARG A 77 -25.59 -5.98 -1.14
C ARG A 77 -25.47 -4.47 -0.91
N PHE A 78 -26.35 -3.65 -1.48
CA PHE A 78 -26.27 -2.18 -1.39
C PHE A 78 -27.40 -1.56 -0.56
N SER A 79 -28.08 -2.37 0.26
CA SER A 79 -29.16 -1.87 1.11
C SER A 79 -28.70 -0.70 1.98
N GLY A 80 -29.42 0.42 1.90
CA GLY A 80 -29.10 1.66 2.61
C GLY A 80 -28.21 2.65 1.84
N TYR A 81 -27.77 2.32 0.63
CA TYR A 81 -26.94 3.20 -0.20
C TYR A 81 -27.61 3.54 -1.54
N GLU A 82 -27.48 4.79 -1.97
CA GLU A 82 -27.85 5.19 -3.33
C GLU A 82 -26.67 4.93 -4.28
N ARG A 83 -26.91 4.20 -5.37
CA ARG A 83 -25.86 3.98 -6.38
C ARG A 83 -25.74 5.22 -7.26
N VAL A 84 -24.53 5.78 -7.33
CA VAL A 84 -24.24 6.90 -8.23
C VAL A 84 -23.04 6.57 -9.12
N GLU A 85 -23.04 7.14 -10.31
CA GLU A 85 -21.95 7.01 -11.28
C GLU A 85 -21.09 8.26 -11.22
N VAL A 86 -19.77 8.07 -11.10
CA VAL A 86 -18.80 9.15 -11.01
C VAL A 86 -17.66 8.82 -11.97
N ASP A 87 -17.29 9.77 -12.82
CA ASP A 87 -16.18 9.58 -13.75
C ASP A 87 -14.90 9.22 -12.98
N GLY A 88 -14.20 8.18 -13.42
CA GLY A 88 -13.02 7.68 -12.73
C GLY A 88 -11.87 8.69 -12.66
N GLY A 89 -11.86 9.69 -13.54
CA GLY A 89 -10.90 10.79 -13.55
C GLY A 89 -11.45 12.10 -13.01
N ASP A 90 -12.61 12.09 -12.35
CA ASP A 90 -13.17 13.30 -11.72
C ASP A 90 -12.24 13.77 -10.61
N LEU A 91 -11.64 14.95 -10.82
CA LEU A 91 -10.72 15.56 -9.88
C LEU A 91 -11.43 16.29 -8.73
N SER A 92 -12.75 16.37 -8.76
CA SER A 92 -13.56 16.86 -7.65
C SER A 92 -13.20 16.08 -6.38
N GLY A 93 -12.91 16.80 -5.30
CA GLY A 93 -12.75 16.19 -3.97
C GLY A 93 -14.06 15.96 -3.21
N HIS A 94 -15.20 16.28 -3.82
CA HIS A 94 -16.51 16.18 -3.18
C HIS A 94 -17.03 14.75 -3.20
N ARG A 95 -17.70 14.36 -2.11
CA ARG A 95 -18.37 13.06 -1.97
C ARG A 95 -19.80 13.27 -1.50
N GLU A 96 -20.71 12.57 -2.14
CA GLU A 96 -22.09 12.45 -1.67
C GLU A 96 -22.17 11.51 -0.46
N ALA A 97 -23.17 11.74 0.38
CA ALA A 97 -23.41 10.97 1.59
C ALA A 97 -24.28 9.73 1.33
N ASN A 98 -24.01 8.62 2.02
CA ASN A 98 -24.73 7.35 1.89
C ASN A 98 -24.85 6.85 0.45
N VAL A 99 -23.79 6.96 -0.34
CA VAL A 99 -23.75 6.46 -1.70
C VAL A 99 -22.83 5.26 -1.85
N VAL A 100 -23.08 4.49 -2.91
CA VAL A 100 -22.18 3.47 -3.43
C VAL A 100 -21.74 3.82 -4.84
N VAL A 101 -20.44 3.72 -5.10
CA VAL A 101 -19.83 4.11 -6.38
C VAL A 101 -18.95 2.98 -6.87
N ASP A 102 -19.02 2.68 -8.17
CA ASP A 102 -18.05 1.81 -8.81
C ASP A 102 -16.73 2.58 -9.02
N VAL A 103 -15.65 2.05 -8.48
CA VAL A 103 -14.31 2.61 -8.54
C VAL A 103 -13.33 1.67 -9.27
N GLY A 104 -13.85 0.67 -9.97
CA GLY A 104 -13.08 -0.19 -10.86
C GLY A 104 -12.87 0.48 -12.22
N PHE A 105 -11.67 0.32 -12.79
CA PHE A 105 -11.39 0.74 -14.15
C PHE A 105 -11.89 -0.30 -15.16
N GLY A 106 -12.61 0.15 -16.19
CA GLY A 106 -13.14 -0.71 -17.24
C GLY A 106 -14.31 -1.56 -16.76
N ASP A 107 -14.24 -2.87 -16.99
CA ASP A 107 -15.31 -3.82 -16.62
C ASP A 107 -15.16 -4.39 -15.18
N ARG A 108 -14.28 -3.79 -14.36
CA ARG A 108 -14.07 -4.18 -12.95
C ARG A 108 -15.19 -3.62 -12.09
N GLU A 109 -15.67 -4.41 -11.13
CA GLU A 109 -16.70 -3.99 -10.18
C GLU A 109 -16.10 -3.82 -8.78
N TYR A 110 -15.61 -2.61 -8.48
CA TYR A 110 -15.04 -2.29 -7.17
C TYR A 110 -15.96 -1.29 -6.47
N TRP A 111 -16.54 -1.65 -5.33
CA TRP A 111 -17.60 -0.85 -4.71
C TRP A 111 -17.08 -0.05 -3.53
N ALA A 112 -17.15 1.28 -3.64
CA ALA A 112 -16.83 2.24 -2.60
C ALA A 112 -18.10 2.75 -1.91
N PHE A 113 -18.05 2.93 -0.59
CA PHE A 113 -19.20 3.29 0.23
C PHE A 113 -18.91 4.51 1.10
N THR A 114 -19.81 5.49 1.10
CA THR A 114 -19.71 6.66 1.99
C THR A 114 -20.71 6.62 3.14
N ASN A 115 -20.35 7.17 4.30
CA ASN A 115 -21.31 7.36 5.39
C ASN A 115 -22.19 8.62 5.16
N ASP A 116 -23.03 8.96 6.14
CA ASP A 116 -23.90 10.13 6.14
C ASP A 116 -23.16 11.48 6.17
N HIS A 117 -21.85 11.45 6.40
CA HIS A 117 -20.95 12.60 6.35
C HIS A 117 -20.11 12.67 5.06
N GLY A 118 -20.38 11.77 4.10
CA GLY A 118 -19.62 11.70 2.84
C GLY A 118 -18.19 11.20 3.03
N GLN A 119 -17.84 10.60 4.18
CA GLN A 119 -16.54 9.97 4.38
C GLN A 119 -16.52 8.60 3.71
N LEU A 120 -15.44 8.26 3.01
CA LEU A 120 -15.24 6.94 2.40
C LEU A 120 -14.91 5.92 3.49
N VAL A 121 -15.86 5.07 3.87
CA VAL A 121 -15.73 4.17 5.03
C VAL A 121 -15.41 2.74 4.65
N LYS A 122 -15.70 2.34 3.42
CA LYS A 122 -15.47 0.97 2.95
C LYS A 122 -15.24 0.91 1.45
N VAL A 123 -14.33 0.05 1.00
CA VAL A 123 -14.18 -0.36 -0.40
C VAL A 123 -14.12 -1.88 -0.48
N THR A 124 -14.88 -2.48 -1.39
CA THR A 124 -14.92 -3.95 -1.56
C THR A 124 -14.74 -4.37 -3.01
N ALA A 125 -14.05 -5.48 -3.24
CA ALA A 125 -13.98 -6.13 -4.54
C ALA A 125 -13.99 -7.65 -4.36
N ASP A 126 -14.78 -8.35 -5.17
CA ASP A 126 -14.85 -9.81 -5.11
C ASP A 126 -13.53 -10.43 -5.63
N GLU A 127 -12.94 -9.81 -6.64
CA GLU A 127 -11.63 -10.14 -7.21
C GLU A 127 -10.88 -8.85 -7.59
N ILE A 128 -9.61 -8.76 -7.21
CA ILE A 128 -8.68 -7.71 -7.64
C ILE A 128 -7.96 -8.20 -8.89
N ILE A 129 -8.27 -7.55 -10.01
CA ILE A 129 -7.68 -7.81 -11.33
C ILE A 129 -6.62 -6.74 -11.60
N LEU A 130 -5.38 -7.17 -11.78
CA LEU A 130 -4.26 -6.27 -12.05
C LEU A 130 -4.46 -5.47 -13.34
N GLN A 131 -3.87 -4.28 -13.38
CA GLN A 131 -3.76 -3.48 -14.60
C GLN A 131 -2.89 -4.19 -15.64
N ASP A 132 -3.23 -4.01 -16.92
CA ASP A 132 -2.47 -4.47 -18.07
C ASP A 132 -2.14 -3.29 -19.01
N ASP A 133 -0.96 -2.70 -18.81
CA ASP A 133 -0.44 -1.58 -19.59
C ASP A 133 -0.34 -1.86 -21.11
N GLU A 134 -0.35 -3.13 -21.55
CA GLU A 134 -0.29 -3.48 -22.97
C GLU A 134 -1.66 -3.44 -23.66
N SER A 135 -2.74 -3.68 -22.92
CA SER A 135 -4.09 -3.83 -23.47
C SER A 135 -5.09 -2.79 -23.00
N GLU A 136 -4.82 -2.10 -21.88
CA GLU A 136 -5.69 -1.09 -21.29
C GLU A 136 -5.23 0.33 -21.64
N ASP A 137 -6.19 1.26 -21.67
CA ASP A 137 -5.94 2.67 -21.97
C ASP A 137 -5.26 3.36 -20.77
N VAL A 138 -3.93 3.29 -20.75
CA VAL A 138 -3.09 3.98 -19.75
C VAL A 138 -2.30 5.13 -20.37
N THR A 139 -1.99 6.12 -19.55
CA THR A 139 -1.06 7.21 -19.86
C THR A 139 0.36 6.67 -20.10
N SER A 140 1.25 7.51 -20.64
CA SER A 140 2.67 7.14 -20.83
C SER A 140 3.42 6.79 -19.53
N SER A 141 2.85 7.16 -18.38
CA SER A 141 3.37 6.82 -17.04
C SER A 141 2.74 5.56 -16.44
N GLY A 142 1.87 4.84 -17.17
CA GLY A 142 1.18 3.65 -16.68
C GLY A 142 -0.02 3.94 -15.78
N ARG A 143 -0.51 5.18 -15.75
CA ARG A 143 -1.69 5.56 -14.94
C ARG A 143 -2.96 5.58 -15.78
N TYR A 144 -4.11 5.21 -15.22
CA TYR A 144 -5.40 5.36 -15.92
C TYR A 144 -5.77 6.82 -16.11
N TYR A 145 -5.53 7.65 -15.11
CA TYR A 145 -5.82 9.08 -15.14
C TYR A 145 -4.56 9.90 -14.90
N TRP A 146 -4.57 11.14 -15.37
CA TRP A 146 -3.40 12.02 -15.32
C TRP A 146 -3.15 12.61 -13.92
N ASP A 147 -4.18 12.63 -13.07
CA ASP A 147 -4.17 13.22 -11.73
C ASP A 147 -5.30 12.61 -10.89
N GLU A 148 -5.24 12.83 -9.59
CA GLU A 148 -6.13 12.27 -8.58
C GLU A 148 -7.08 13.35 -8.01
N ALA A 149 -8.23 12.90 -7.50
CA ALA A 149 -9.22 13.75 -6.87
C ALA A 149 -8.66 14.56 -5.70
N LYS A 150 -9.02 15.85 -5.66
CA LYS A 150 -8.53 16.81 -4.65
C LYS A 150 -9.38 16.77 -3.37
N VAL A 151 -9.46 15.60 -2.76
CA VAL A 151 -10.22 15.35 -1.52
C VAL A 151 -9.69 16.23 -0.38
N PRO A 152 -10.54 16.92 0.40
CA PRO A 152 -10.09 17.79 1.48
C PRO A 152 -9.07 17.11 2.42
N GLY A 153 -7.90 17.71 2.57
CA GLY A 153 -6.76 17.18 3.32
C GLY A 153 -5.52 16.95 2.44
N VAL A 154 -5.67 16.63 1.15
CA VAL A 154 -4.52 16.37 0.25
C VAL A 154 -3.69 17.61 -0.07
N GLU A 155 -4.20 18.80 0.24
CA GLU A 155 -3.41 20.03 0.16
C GLU A 155 -2.24 20.08 1.16
N HIS A 156 -2.22 19.20 2.16
CA HIS A 156 -1.16 19.11 3.13
C HIS A 156 0.08 18.42 2.54
N GLN A 157 1.26 19.06 2.65
CA GLN A 157 2.51 18.58 2.02
C GLN A 157 3.01 17.20 2.47
N SER A 158 2.51 16.68 3.59
CA SER A 158 2.87 15.35 4.12
C SER A 158 1.81 14.29 3.82
N LEU A 159 0.73 14.68 3.14
CA LEU A 159 -0.33 13.78 2.72
C LEU A 159 -0.32 13.68 1.20
N ASP A 160 -0.50 12.48 0.71
CA ASP A 160 -0.73 12.17 -0.69
C ASP A 160 -2.21 11.97 -0.97
N GLU A 161 -2.54 11.99 -2.26
CA GLU A 161 -3.76 11.44 -2.83
C GLU A 161 -3.66 9.91 -2.86
N GLY A 162 -3.72 9.30 -1.68
CA GLY A 162 -3.53 7.85 -1.52
C GLY A 162 -4.72 7.07 -2.06
N HIS A 163 -4.47 6.19 -3.02
CA HIS A 163 -5.49 5.25 -3.48
C HIS A 163 -5.81 4.21 -2.41
N VAL A 164 -7.10 3.88 -2.26
CA VAL A 164 -7.51 2.70 -1.48
C VAL A 164 -7.25 1.42 -2.26
N ILE A 165 -7.57 1.42 -3.56
CA ILE A 165 -7.14 0.43 -4.54
C ILE A 165 -6.32 1.15 -5.62
N ALA A 166 -5.02 0.87 -5.71
CA ALA A 166 -4.12 1.54 -6.66
C ALA A 166 -4.50 1.32 -8.14
N ASP A 167 -4.02 2.21 -9.02
CA ASP A 167 -4.14 2.09 -10.48
C ASP A 167 -3.66 0.69 -10.94
N SER A 168 -2.50 0.25 -10.44
CA SER A 168 -1.93 -1.07 -10.78
C SER A 168 -2.77 -2.28 -10.34
N LEU A 169 -3.76 -2.07 -9.46
CA LEU A 169 -4.74 -3.06 -9.00
C LEU A 169 -6.12 -2.86 -9.65
N GLY A 170 -6.23 -1.94 -10.61
CA GLY A 170 -7.45 -1.68 -11.36
C GLY A 170 -8.36 -0.60 -10.77
N GLY A 171 -7.92 0.17 -9.77
CA GLY A 171 -8.72 1.25 -9.20
C GLY A 171 -8.65 2.56 -10.00
N VAL A 172 -9.70 3.37 -9.94
CA VAL A 172 -9.76 4.71 -10.57
C VAL A 172 -9.29 5.83 -9.63
N SER A 173 -9.17 7.06 -10.12
CA SER A 173 -8.57 8.19 -9.38
C SER A 173 -9.59 9.21 -8.83
N ASN A 174 -10.88 8.89 -8.81
CA ASN A 174 -11.93 9.78 -8.31
C ASN A 174 -12.00 9.82 -6.77
N ALA A 175 -12.77 10.76 -6.21
CA ALA A 175 -12.84 10.96 -4.77
C ALA A 175 -13.28 9.72 -3.98
N PHE A 176 -13.99 8.76 -4.60
CA PHE A 176 -14.49 7.57 -3.92
C PHE A 176 -13.44 6.46 -3.80
N ASN A 177 -12.23 6.66 -4.33
CA ASN A 177 -11.09 5.75 -4.18
C ASN A 177 -9.80 6.42 -3.68
N ILE A 178 -9.83 7.73 -3.41
CA ILE A 178 -8.66 8.51 -2.96
C ILE A 178 -8.87 9.01 -1.53
N THR A 179 -7.94 8.80 -0.61
CA THR A 179 -7.96 9.41 0.72
C THR A 179 -6.69 10.24 0.97
N PRO A 180 -6.76 11.33 1.76
CA PRO A 180 -5.55 11.97 2.29
C PRO A 180 -4.78 10.96 3.16
N GLN A 181 -3.63 10.50 2.67
CA GLN A 181 -2.83 9.46 3.32
C GLN A 181 -1.41 9.93 3.55
N ASP A 182 -0.80 9.60 4.70
CA ASP A 182 0.61 9.94 4.97
C ASP A 182 1.52 9.50 3.82
N SER A 183 2.33 10.41 3.28
CA SER A 183 3.10 10.16 2.06
C SER A 183 4.12 9.02 2.23
N THR A 184 4.71 8.86 3.42
CA THR A 184 5.66 7.77 3.68
C THR A 184 4.92 6.44 3.78
N LEU A 185 3.79 6.40 4.47
CA LEU A 185 2.91 5.24 4.54
C LEU A 185 2.45 4.80 3.14
N ASN A 186 1.96 5.74 2.32
CA ASN A 186 1.47 5.51 0.97
C ASN A 186 2.54 4.96 0.04
N ARG A 187 3.74 5.57 0.02
CA ARG A 187 4.78 5.26 -0.97
C ARG A 187 5.69 4.11 -0.55
N HIS A 188 5.90 3.92 0.75
CA HIS A 188 6.96 3.06 1.28
C HIS A 188 6.55 2.25 2.52
N GLY A 189 5.35 2.44 3.08
CA GLY A 189 4.87 1.75 4.26
C GLY A 189 3.98 0.55 3.95
N ASP A 190 3.05 0.28 4.87
CA ASP A 190 2.19 -0.91 4.81
C ASP A 190 1.25 -0.91 3.61
N GLN A 191 0.77 0.27 3.15
CA GLN A 191 -0.02 0.40 1.92
C GLN A 191 0.77 -0.12 0.70
N ALA A 192 1.96 0.42 0.46
CA ALA A 192 2.83 0.01 -0.64
C ALA A 192 3.23 -1.47 -0.55
N TYR A 193 3.46 -1.98 0.67
CA TYR A 193 3.77 -3.38 0.89
C TYR A 193 2.59 -4.29 0.51
N MET A 194 1.38 -4.00 1.00
CA MET A 194 0.16 -4.74 0.67
C MET A 194 -0.05 -4.81 -0.85
N GLU A 195 0.02 -3.67 -1.53
CA GLU A 195 -0.15 -3.58 -2.98
C GLU A 195 0.90 -4.42 -3.73
N SER A 196 2.16 -4.35 -3.31
CA SER A 196 3.25 -5.14 -3.89
C SER A 196 3.01 -6.64 -3.74
N VAL A 197 2.51 -7.09 -2.58
CA VAL A 197 2.22 -8.50 -2.32
C VAL A 197 1.06 -8.98 -3.18
N ILE A 198 -0.02 -8.21 -3.31
CA ILE A 198 -1.16 -8.52 -4.20
C ILE A 198 -0.70 -8.63 -5.67
N ARG A 199 0.06 -7.65 -6.15
CA ARG A 199 0.63 -7.68 -7.51
C ARG A 199 1.50 -8.91 -7.74
N SER A 200 2.39 -9.21 -6.79
CA SER A 200 3.27 -10.38 -6.86
C SER A 200 2.52 -11.71 -6.83
N ALA A 201 1.32 -11.73 -6.23
CA ALA A 201 0.44 -12.89 -6.22
C ALA A 201 -0.38 -13.06 -7.51
N GLY A 202 -0.47 -12.01 -8.35
CA GLY A 202 -1.28 -12.00 -9.56
C GLY A 202 -2.72 -11.51 -9.34
N GLY A 203 -2.99 -10.81 -8.24
CA GLY A 203 -4.34 -10.43 -7.81
C GLY A 203 -4.70 -11.00 -6.44
N ALA A 204 -5.93 -10.71 -6.00
CA ALA A 204 -6.50 -11.17 -4.73
C ALA A 204 -8.01 -11.42 -4.88
N THR A 205 -8.62 -12.14 -3.94
CA THR A 205 -10.09 -12.23 -3.84
C THR A 205 -10.57 -11.75 -2.48
N ASP A 206 -11.88 -11.53 -2.34
CA ASP A 206 -12.52 -11.15 -1.08
C ASP A 206 -11.88 -9.90 -0.46
N PHE A 207 -11.56 -8.90 -1.30
CA PHE A 207 -10.91 -7.68 -0.86
C PHE A 207 -11.89 -6.76 -0.16
N GLU A 208 -11.55 -6.34 1.05
CA GLU A 208 -12.28 -5.36 1.84
C GLU A 208 -11.29 -4.39 2.50
N ALA A 209 -11.48 -3.10 2.25
CA ALA A 209 -10.84 -2.02 2.97
C ALA A 209 -11.87 -1.36 3.89
N ILE A 210 -11.59 -1.30 5.18
CA ILE A 210 -12.35 -0.53 6.17
C ILE A 210 -11.52 0.67 6.59
N ILE A 211 -12.10 1.86 6.50
CA ILE A 211 -11.42 3.14 6.71
C ILE A 211 -12.06 3.82 7.92
N THR A 212 -11.24 4.14 8.91
CA THR A 212 -11.69 4.76 10.16
C THR A 212 -11.30 6.23 10.20
N TYR A 213 -12.16 7.06 10.79
CA TYR A 213 -11.95 8.49 10.93
C TYR A 213 -11.94 8.90 12.41
N PRO A 214 -11.21 9.97 12.77
CA PRO A 214 -11.17 10.46 14.15
C PRO A 214 -12.46 11.17 14.57
N ASP A 215 -13.20 11.73 13.61
CA ASP A 215 -14.45 12.45 13.78
C ASP A 215 -15.26 12.43 12.48
N THR A 216 -16.40 13.11 12.44
CA THR A 216 -17.34 13.17 11.30
C THR A 216 -17.17 14.43 10.43
N GLU A 217 -16.18 15.27 10.71
CA GLU A 217 -15.96 16.54 10.00
C GLU A 217 -14.82 16.43 8.99
N THR A 218 -13.76 15.72 9.35
CA THR A 218 -12.57 15.57 8.48
C THR A 218 -12.76 14.52 7.39
N GLN A 219 -12.11 14.70 6.25
CA GLN A 219 -11.97 13.69 5.20
C GLN A 219 -10.63 12.93 5.28
N ILE A 220 -9.83 13.20 6.32
CA ILE A 220 -8.54 12.54 6.60
C ILE A 220 -8.79 11.32 7.51
N PRO A 221 -8.56 10.09 7.04
CA PRO A 221 -8.68 8.90 7.88
C PRO A 221 -7.67 8.88 9.03
N SER A 222 -8.01 8.22 10.12
CA SER A 222 -7.08 7.90 11.21
C SER A 222 -6.40 6.55 11.02
N SER A 223 -7.05 5.56 10.40
CA SER A 223 -6.47 4.23 10.18
C SER A 223 -7.20 3.45 9.11
N TYR A 224 -6.56 2.37 8.66
CA TYR A 224 -7.06 1.45 7.65
C TYR A 224 -6.98 0.01 8.16
N GLN A 225 -7.95 -0.81 7.74
CA GLN A 225 -7.90 -2.25 7.86
C GLN A 225 -8.21 -2.87 6.50
N TYR A 226 -7.26 -3.60 5.94
CA TYR A 226 -7.43 -4.35 4.71
C TYR A 226 -7.56 -5.84 5.02
N THR A 227 -8.53 -6.50 4.41
CA THR A 227 -8.73 -7.95 4.46
C THR A 227 -8.82 -8.47 3.04
N TYR A 228 -8.04 -9.49 2.69
CA TYR A 228 -8.05 -10.07 1.35
C TYR A 228 -7.49 -11.48 1.35
N THR A 229 -7.87 -12.28 0.37
CA THR A 229 -7.44 -13.67 0.21
C THR A 229 -6.36 -13.80 -0.86
N LEU A 230 -5.20 -14.32 -0.48
CA LEU A 230 -4.11 -14.68 -1.41
C LEU A 230 -3.90 -16.19 -1.44
N LYS A 231 -4.14 -16.79 -2.60
CA LYS A 231 -3.92 -18.24 -2.84
C LYS A 231 -4.58 -19.11 -1.76
N GLY A 232 -5.78 -18.71 -1.31
CA GLY A 232 -6.56 -19.38 -0.27
C GLY A 232 -6.22 -19.01 1.18
N ASN A 233 -5.31 -18.06 1.42
CA ASN A 233 -4.99 -17.58 2.77
C ASN A 233 -5.57 -16.18 2.97
N VAL A 234 -6.35 -16.00 4.03
CA VAL A 234 -6.87 -14.69 4.42
C VAL A 234 -5.77 -13.90 5.12
N ILE A 235 -5.49 -12.71 4.61
CA ILE A 235 -4.55 -11.74 5.15
C ILE A 235 -5.36 -10.58 5.74
N VAL A 236 -4.89 -10.05 6.88
CA VAL A 236 -5.49 -8.89 7.55
C VAL A 236 -4.36 -7.92 7.91
N ASP A 237 -4.32 -6.79 7.23
CA ASP A 237 -3.36 -5.71 7.47
C ASP A 237 -4.06 -4.54 8.17
N LYS A 238 -3.43 -3.98 9.20
CA LYS A 238 -3.97 -2.86 9.98
C LYS A 238 -2.88 -1.85 10.26
N PHE A 239 -3.12 -0.58 9.93
CA PHE A 239 -2.14 0.48 10.14
C PHE A 239 -2.83 1.84 10.34
N ASP A 240 -2.17 2.70 11.11
CA ASP A 240 -2.60 4.07 11.36
C ASP A 240 -2.12 5.00 10.23
N ASN A 241 -2.89 6.05 9.94
CA ASN A 241 -2.56 7.05 8.92
C ASN A 241 -1.55 8.07 9.45
N VAL A 242 -0.35 7.60 9.75
CA VAL A 242 0.77 8.37 10.32
C VAL A 242 2.08 7.95 9.66
N ASN A 243 3.12 8.76 9.81
CA ASN A 243 4.44 8.45 9.28
C ASN A 243 5.05 7.22 9.99
N PRO A 244 5.26 6.07 9.30
CA PRO A 244 5.79 4.87 9.90
C PRO A 244 7.24 5.04 10.40
N ASP A 245 8.04 5.94 9.81
CA ASP A 245 9.40 6.22 10.28
C ASP A 245 9.39 6.88 11.66
N GLU A 246 8.45 7.78 11.92
CA GLU A 246 8.29 8.43 13.22
C GLU A 246 7.84 7.43 14.29
N VAL A 247 6.91 6.54 13.94
CA VAL A 247 6.47 5.45 14.83
C VAL A 247 7.64 4.52 15.14
N ASN A 248 8.38 4.06 14.12
CA ASN A 248 9.52 3.17 14.27
C ASN A 248 10.64 3.83 15.09
N ALA A 249 10.90 5.13 14.88
CA ALA A 249 11.86 5.88 15.68
C ALA A 249 11.43 5.99 17.15
N GLY A 250 10.14 6.24 17.41
CA GLY A 250 9.57 6.24 18.75
C GLY A 250 9.66 4.89 19.47
N LEU A 251 9.61 3.79 18.72
CA LEU A 251 9.78 2.42 19.20
C LEU A 251 11.25 1.99 19.30
N GLY A 252 12.19 2.79 18.81
CA GLY A 252 13.62 2.43 18.74
C GLY A 252 13.93 1.30 17.76
N LEU A 253 13.08 1.11 16.74
CA LEU A 253 13.25 0.13 15.67
C LEU A 253 14.05 0.67 14.49
N THR A 254 14.26 1.99 14.43
CA THR A 254 15.18 2.56 13.44
C THR A 254 16.61 2.27 13.89
N GLU A 255 17.43 1.77 12.96
CA GLU A 255 18.87 1.82 13.15
C GLU A 255 19.22 3.28 13.38
N SER A 256 19.88 3.57 14.50
CA SER A 256 20.60 4.83 14.61
C SER A 256 21.45 4.89 13.36
N GLU A 257 21.35 5.97 12.56
CA GLU A 257 22.32 6.21 11.49
C GLU A 257 23.68 5.81 12.06
N PRO A 258 24.48 4.97 11.37
CA PRO A 258 25.85 4.79 11.79
C PRO A 258 26.38 6.21 11.85
N LYS A 259 26.54 6.74 13.08
CA LYS A 259 27.18 8.01 13.35
C LYS A 259 28.35 7.98 12.41
N PRO A 260 28.45 8.89 11.42
CA PRO A 260 29.47 8.79 10.39
C PRO A 260 30.72 8.45 11.17
N GLU A 261 31.26 7.23 10.95
CA GLU A 261 32.45 6.80 11.67
C GLU A 261 33.33 8.00 11.51
N ALA A 262 33.60 8.70 12.62
CA ALA A 262 34.36 9.91 12.55
C ALA A 262 35.63 9.41 11.90
N THR A 263 35.82 9.73 10.61
CA THR A 263 37.07 9.52 9.90
C THR A 263 38.05 10.03 10.92
N PRO A 264 38.88 9.16 11.53
CA PRO A 264 39.59 9.55 12.73
C PRO A 264 40.23 10.87 12.37
N ALA A 265 39.78 11.94 13.04
CA ALA A 265 40.33 13.26 12.79
C ALA A 265 41.83 13.02 12.88
N PRO A 266 42.61 13.35 11.83
CA PRO A 266 44.03 13.10 11.89
C PRO A 266 44.46 13.70 13.21
N ALA A 267 45.07 12.84 14.05
CA ALA A 267 45.48 13.25 15.38
C ALA A 267 46.11 14.63 15.23
N ALA A 268 45.62 15.59 16.01
CA ALA A 268 46.28 16.88 16.10
C ALA A 268 47.64 16.62 16.73
N GLU A 269 48.58 16.18 15.90
CA GLU A 269 49.99 16.05 16.20
C GLU A 269 50.48 17.45 16.56
N PRO A 270 51.36 17.57 17.56
CA PRO A 270 51.80 18.85 18.08
C PRO A 270 52.33 19.71 16.94
N VAL A 271 51.70 20.89 16.80
CA VAL A 271 52.15 21.96 15.92
C VAL A 271 53.63 22.24 16.18
N GLY A 272 54.48 21.95 15.18
CA GLY A 272 55.76 22.63 15.03
C GLY A 272 57.04 21.79 15.13
N ASP A 273 56.99 20.46 15.10
CA ASP A 273 58.20 19.64 14.99
C ASP A 273 58.21 18.78 13.71
N VAL A 274 58.89 19.27 12.67
CA VAL A 274 59.11 18.54 11.41
C VAL A 274 60.28 17.55 11.50
N SER A 275 60.97 17.40 12.65
CA SER A 275 62.16 16.54 12.75
C SER A 275 61.91 15.06 12.42
N SER A 276 60.65 14.62 12.49
CA SER A 276 60.23 13.27 12.08
C SER A 276 60.05 13.10 10.57
N VAL A 277 59.98 14.20 9.81
CA VAL A 277 59.69 14.21 8.35
C VAL A 277 60.83 14.84 7.55
N ASP A 278 61.44 15.92 8.05
CA ASP A 278 62.59 16.60 7.45
C ASP A 278 63.88 15.80 7.68
N ALA A 279 64.08 14.79 6.85
CA ALA A 279 65.21 13.85 6.93
C ALA A 279 66.57 14.55 6.74
N ASN A 280 66.59 15.71 6.08
CA ASN A 280 67.82 16.44 5.78
C ASN A 280 68.08 17.61 6.76
N GLY A 281 67.11 17.96 7.61
CA GLY A 281 67.23 18.93 8.69
C GLY A 281 67.30 20.39 8.24
N ASN A 282 66.81 20.74 7.04
CA ASN A 282 66.85 22.10 6.50
C ASN A 282 65.62 22.97 6.84
N GLY A 283 64.64 22.41 7.56
CA GLY A 283 63.39 23.06 7.95
C GLY A 283 62.32 23.14 6.85
N GLN A 284 62.56 22.53 5.68
CA GLN A 284 61.61 22.43 4.56
C GLN A 284 61.39 20.96 4.19
N VAL A 285 60.12 20.57 4.07
CA VAL A 285 59.72 19.22 3.73
C VAL A 285 59.38 19.14 2.25
N THR A 286 60.00 18.19 1.57
CA THR A 286 59.69 17.85 0.17
C THR A 286 58.50 16.90 0.08
N ILE A 287 57.85 16.84 -1.09
CA ILE A 287 56.79 15.84 -1.38
C ILE A 287 57.30 14.42 -1.13
N GLN A 288 58.57 14.14 -1.45
CA GLN A 288 59.17 12.83 -1.23
C GLN A 288 59.28 12.50 0.25
N GLU A 289 59.78 13.43 1.08
CA GLU A 289 59.87 13.25 2.53
C GLU A 289 58.50 13.05 3.18
N ALA A 290 57.48 13.78 2.72
CA ALA A 290 56.11 13.59 3.18
C ALA A 290 55.54 12.21 2.78
N LYS A 291 55.80 11.74 1.55
CA LYS A 291 55.41 10.39 1.10
C LYS A 291 56.13 9.29 1.88
N ASP A 292 57.42 9.46 2.13
CA ASP A 292 58.24 8.51 2.89
C ASP A 292 57.80 8.42 4.36
N ALA A 293 57.28 9.53 4.91
CA ALA A 293 56.63 9.58 6.22
C ALA A 293 55.18 9.05 6.22
N GLY A 294 54.67 8.60 5.08
CA GLY A 294 53.35 7.95 4.95
C GLY A 294 52.18 8.91 4.72
N PHE A 295 52.43 10.18 4.43
CA PHE A 295 51.36 11.14 4.11
C PHE A 295 50.85 10.96 2.68
N SER A 296 49.54 11.15 2.50
CA SER A 296 48.89 11.15 1.19
C SER A 296 48.95 12.54 0.54
N MET A 297 49.06 12.59 -0.79
CA MET A 297 49.07 13.83 -1.58
C MET A 297 47.70 14.08 -2.22
N PRO A 298 47.31 15.34 -2.50
CA PRO A 298 48.04 16.57 -2.15
C PRO A 298 47.93 16.92 -0.66
N ILE A 299 48.96 17.56 -0.13
CA ILE A 299 48.92 18.20 1.19
C ILE A 299 48.29 19.57 1.02
N THR A 300 47.14 19.77 1.64
CA THR A 300 46.31 20.97 1.51
C THR A 300 46.72 22.04 2.54
N SER A 301 46.37 23.30 2.29
CA SER A 301 46.73 24.45 3.14
C SER A 301 46.27 24.39 4.61
N ASP A 302 45.31 23.53 4.93
CA ASP A 302 44.83 23.21 6.28
C ASP A 302 45.67 22.15 7.01
N HIS A 303 46.61 21.49 6.32
CA HIS A 303 47.49 20.48 6.91
C HIS A 303 48.70 21.12 7.63
N TRP A 304 49.06 20.62 8.81
CA TRP A 304 50.14 21.19 9.64
C TRP A 304 51.53 21.17 8.96
N LEU A 305 51.75 20.25 8.04
CA LEU A 305 52.99 20.12 7.26
C LEU A 305 53.11 21.19 6.16
N TYR A 306 51.97 21.73 5.70
CA TYR A 306 51.89 22.65 4.57
C TYR A 306 52.80 23.89 4.69
N PRO A 307 52.90 24.59 5.84
CA PRO A 307 53.78 25.74 6.00
C PRO A 307 55.27 25.43 5.82
N HIS A 308 55.65 24.16 5.89
CA HIS A 308 57.02 23.68 5.71
C HIS A 308 57.27 23.14 4.30
N MET A 309 56.25 23.09 3.45
CA MET A 309 56.34 22.62 2.07
C MET A 309 56.32 23.78 1.09
N ARG A 310 56.81 23.54 -0.12
CA ARG A 310 56.87 24.55 -1.18
C ARG A 310 55.71 24.40 -2.16
N ASP A 311 54.72 25.26 -2.01
CA ASP A 311 53.69 25.52 -3.01
C ASP A 311 54.27 26.45 -4.11
N ASN A 312 54.34 25.97 -5.35
CA ASN A 312 54.95 26.70 -6.46
C ASN A 312 53.95 27.53 -7.27
N ASP A 313 52.68 27.16 -7.29
CA ASP A 313 51.62 27.79 -8.07
C ASP A 313 50.60 28.55 -7.21
N GLY A 314 50.69 28.43 -5.88
CA GLY A 314 49.92 29.23 -4.92
C GLY A 314 48.47 28.78 -4.81
N ASP A 315 48.16 27.54 -5.21
CA ASP A 315 46.80 27.03 -5.30
C ASP A 315 46.26 26.49 -3.95
N GLY A 316 47.10 26.48 -2.92
CA GLY A 316 46.73 25.96 -1.61
C GLY A 316 46.96 24.46 -1.45
N MET A 317 47.65 23.81 -2.39
CA MET A 317 47.92 22.38 -2.45
C MET A 317 49.40 22.12 -2.74
N VAL A 318 49.99 21.12 -2.10
CA VAL A 318 51.33 20.62 -2.43
C VAL A 318 51.21 19.14 -2.78
N GLY A 319 51.28 18.84 -4.08
CA GLY A 319 51.12 17.51 -4.66
C GLY A 319 51.90 17.37 -5.96
N GLU A 320 51.72 16.26 -6.68
CA GLU A 320 52.38 16.00 -7.98
C GLU A 320 52.00 17.00 -9.08
#